data_AF-A0A1J4J6M9-F1
#
_entry.id   AF-A0A1J4J6M9-F1
#
_cell.length_a   1.000
_cell.length_b   1.000
_cell.length_c   1.000
_cell.angle_alpha   90.00
_cell.angle_beta   90.00
_cell.angle_gamma   90.00
#
_symmetry.space_group_name_H-M   'P 1'
#
loop_
_entity.id
_entity.type
_entity.pdbx_description
1 polymer ?
#
loop_
_entity_poly.entity_id
_entity_poly.type
_entity_poly.pdbx_seq_one_letter_code
_entity_poly.pdbx_strand_id
1 'polypeptide(L)'
;MLIFLCISYSLRLTGINAYTGIINATFLSKRKITGQLNSNPIFTNVPRFDQISFSLHKMQFYEIAFSVYRGFAHKLSISNCIFSNSISPIHISTSESGKLKPINSKIEYKNQDISLRDTIFDFCSSLSENGGSVYAEMCKISFIGVEFVHSMAQNGGAAYLIQGKVNLEGCSFYKCSSKINGGAMIAKECKLSAKKTFFVQNSAGSCSGAFSHSTGISNMIDCYIYENKATKGYGGISLEDIAGEYIKVKFNDNQSPVSEGGNSLNIISTADDFFVEECVFNGGISYISYPNDAIIHVTDSCFDVNIDKSHTMNGDPLPNSVDPFKKPYWGNNYYFGQCSPAPKLPPKYYKELFHYTKTAPVIEWWKLYIILAMFVCLVLFLYFIIPAVFFPLIADGAKIRGESKNIKI
;
A
#
# COMPACT_ATOMS: atom_id res chain seq x y z
N MET A 1 -24.94 5.47 26.79
CA MET A 1 -23.63 4.88 26.43
C MET A 1 -23.65 3.46 26.93
N LEU A 2 -23.82 2.48 26.04
CA LEU A 2 -23.75 1.07 26.43
C LEU A 2 -22.31 0.61 26.20
N ILE A 3 -21.59 0.25 27.28
CA ILE A 3 -20.27 -0.38 27.18
C ILE A 3 -20.49 -1.89 27.16
N PHE A 4 -20.37 -2.51 25.99
CA PHE A 4 -20.36 -3.97 25.90
C PHE A 4 -18.97 -4.48 26.22
N LEU A 5 -18.78 -5.05 27.42
CA LEU A 5 -17.58 -5.79 27.79
C LEU A 5 -17.79 -7.26 27.41
N CYS A 6 -17.46 -7.63 26.16
CA CYS A 6 -17.62 -9.02 25.71
C CYS A 6 -16.45 -9.89 26.20
N ILE A 7 -16.68 -10.71 27.24
CA ILE A 7 -15.69 -11.67 27.78
C ILE A 7 -15.88 -13.10 27.19
N SER A 8 -16.73 -13.31 26.17
CA SER A 8 -17.05 -14.67 25.70
C SER A 8 -15.99 -15.28 24.76
N TYR A 9 -15.91 -16.62 24.75
CA TYR A 9 -14.94 -17.43 23.99
C TYR A 9 -15.31 -17.65 22.51
N SER A 10 -16.53 -17.30 22.10
CA SER A 10 -16.96 -17.31 20.70
C SER A 10 -18.29 -16.55 20.60
N LEU A 11 -18.23 -15.22 20.48
CA LEU A 11 -19.46 -14.44 20.32
C LEU A 11 -19.91 -14.57 18.86
N ARG A 12 -21.04 -15.25 18.60
CA ARG A 12 -21.73 -15.20 17.30
C ARG A 12 -22.31 -13.79 17.13
N LEU A 13 -21.49 -12.87 16.63
CA LEU A 13 -21.83 -11.47 16.37
C LEU A 13 -22.64 -11.31 15.07
N THR A 14 -23.80 -11.97 14.97
CA THR A 14 -24.72 -11.67 13.87
C THR A 14 -25.67 -10.57 14.31
N GLY A 15 -25.48 -9.35 13.79
CA GLY A 15 -26.48 -8.29 13.85
C GLY A 15 -26.70 -7.64 15.22
N ILE A 16 -25.66 -7.46 16.06
CA ILE A 16 -25.82 -6.79 17.37
C ILE A 16 -26.58 -5.47 17.23
N ASN A 17 -26.26 -4.65 16.22
CA ASN A 17 -26.92 -3.36 16.04
C ASN A 17 -28.32 -3.46 15.42
N ALA A 18 -28.56 -4.43 14.52
CA ALA A 18 -29.85 -4.57 13.85
C ALA A 18 -30.98 -4.88 14.85
N TYR A 19 -30.67 -5.52 15.98
CA TYR A 19 -31.67 -5.89 17.00
C TYR A 19 -31.78 -4.92 18.17
N THR A 20 -30.78 -4.08 18.44
CA THR A 20 -30.68 -3.36 19.74
C THR A 20 -31.05 -1.88 19.70
N GLY A 21 -31.16 -1.26 18.50
CA GLY A 21 -31.50 0.16 18.37
C GLY A 21 -30.52 1.10 19.09
N ILE A 22 -29.27 0.68 19.28
CA ILE A 22 -28.27 1.44 20.03
C ILE A 22 -27.78 2.62 19.18
N ILE A 23 -28.06 3.83 19.66
CA ILE A 23 -27.67 5.10 19.03
C ILE A 23 -26.18 5.41 19.27
N ASN A 24 -25.66 5.00 20.43
CA ASN A 24 -24.29 5.24 20.88
C ASN A 24 -23.65 3.97 21.43
N ALA A 25 -22.70 3.39 20.69
CA ALA A 25 -22.06 2.11 21.05
C ALA A 25 -20.53 2.23 21.13
N THR A 26 -19.95 1.62 22.18
CA THR A 26 -18.50 1.43 22.31
C THR A 26 -18.20 -0.04 22.56
N PHE A 27 -17.42 -0.64 21.67
CA PHE A 27 -16.96 -2.01 21.79
C PHE A 27 -15.48 -2.06 22.15
N LEU A 28 -15.18 -2.85 23.19
CA LEU A 28 -13.83 -3.11 23.68
C LEU A 28 -13.65 -4.61 23.90
N SER A 29 -12.62 -5.18 23.28
CA SER A 29 -12.22 -6.57 23.48
C SER A 29 -10.76 -6.72 23.14
N LYS A 30 -9.96 -7.27 24.06
CA LYS A 30 -8.58 -7.70 23.77
C LYS A 30 -8.50 -9.07 23.09
N ARG A 31 -9.64 -9.76 22.94
CA ARG A 31 -9.71 -11.11 22.38
C ARG A 31 -9.87 -11.04 20.87
N LYS A 32 -9.26 -12.02 20.20
CA LYS A 32 -9.39 -12.26 18.77
C LYS A 32 -10.83 -12.68 18.44
N ILE A 33 -11.45 -11.96 17.51
CA ILE A 33 -12.76 -12.24 16.95
C ILE A 33 -12.53 -12.92 15.60
N THR A 34 -12.97 -14.17 15.48
CA THR A 34 -12.92 -14.96 14.25
C THR A 34 -14.34 -15.31 13.83
N GLY A 35 -14.62 -15.36 12.53
CA GLY A 35 -15.94 -15.78 12.08
C GLY A 35 -15.99 -16.16 10.60
N GLN A 36 -16.25 -17.44 10.32
CA GLN A 36 -16.67 -17.95 9.01
C GLN A 36 -18.16 -17.66 8.70
N LEU A 37 -18.77 -16.67 9.37
CA LEU A 37 -20.22 -16.55 9.48
C LEU A 37 -20.88 -15.91 8.25
N ASN A 38 -22.05 -16.48 7.90
CA ASN A 38 -22.90 -16.23 6.75
C ASN A 38 -23.35 -14.77 6.53
N SER A 39 -23.30 -14.40 5.25
CA SER A 39 -24.02 -13.35 4.48
C SER A 39 -24.17 -11.92 4.99
N ASN A 40 -23.82 -11.56 6.23
CA ASN A 40 -24.12 -10.22 6.76
C ASN A 40 -22.94 -9.55 7.50
N PRO A 41 -22.78 -8.21 7.38
CA PRO A 41 -21.79 -7.45 8.15
C PRO A 41 -22.00 -7.56 9.66
N ILE A 42 -20.91 -7.47 10.45
CA ILE A 42 -20.98 -7.54 11.92
C ILE A 42 -21.81 -6.37 12.48
N PHE A 43 -21.55 -5.18 11.96
CA PHE A 43 -22.28 -3.96 12.25
C PHE A 43 -22.86 -3.42 10.93
N THR A 44 -24.18 -3.48 10.80
CA THR A 44 -24.92 -2.91 9.66
C THR A 44 -25.74 -1.71 10.11
N ASN A 45 -26.02 -0.82 9.15
CA ASN A 45 -26.96 0.29 9.30
C ASN A 45 -28.33 -0.03 8.66
N VAL A 46 -28.82 -1.26 8.77
CA VAL A 46 -30.18 -1.65 8.34
C VAL A 46 -31.20 -0.89 9.21
N PRO A 47 -32.25 -0.30 8.62
CA PRO A 47 -32.38 1.14 8.41
C PRO A 47 -33.12 1.89 9.54
N ARG A 48 -33.15 1.36 10.76
CA ARG A 48 -34.08 1.92 11.78
C ARG A 48 -33.49 3.01 12.67
N PHE A 49 -32.18 3.19 12.72
CA PHE A 49 -31.56 4.13 13.64
C PHE A 49 -30.30 4.75 13.04
N ASP A 50 -30.34 6.06 12.77
CA ASP A 50 -29.14 6.85 12.50
C ASP A 50 -28.20 6.74 13.70
N GLN A 51 -27.13 5.95 13.56
CA GLN A 51 -26.13 5.88 14.60
C GLN A 51 -25.42 7.21 14.71
N ILE A 52 -25.65 7.89 15.83
CA ILE A 52 -25.03 9.18 16.12
C ILE A 52 -23.53 8.96 16.40
N SER A 53 -23.17 7.92 17.16
CA SER A 53 -21.77 7.63 17.49
C SER A 53 -21.49 6.13 17.64
N PHE A 54 -20.52 5.63 16.88
CA PHE A 54 -20.04 4.25 16.96
C PHE A 54 -18.53 4.23 17.19
N SER A 55 -18.07 3.37 18.10
CA SER A 55 -16.64 3.26 18.39
C SER A 55 -16.17 1.83 18.61
N LEU A 56 -15.03 1.49 18.00
CA LEU A 56 -14.28 0.26 18.19
C LEU A 56 -12.93 0.61 18.82
N HIS A 57 -12.59 -0.01 19.94
CA HIS A 57 -11.30 0.22 20.59
C HIS A 57 -10.60 -1.10 20.94
N LYS A 58 -9.32 -1.23 20.57
CA LYS A 58 -8.45 -2.37 20.90
C LYS A 58 -8.94 -3.73 20.39
N MET A 59 -9.82 -3.74 19.38
CA MET A 59 -10.44 -4.95 18.84
C MET A 59 -9.52 -5.67 17.85
N GLN A 60 -9.58 -7.01 17.80
CA GLN A 60 -8.84 -7.81 16.83
C GLN A 60 -9.79 -8.68 16.02
N PHE A 61 -9.90 -8.42 14.72
CA PHE A 61 -10.74 -9.15 13.77
C PHE A 61 -9.85 -9.99 12.85
N TYR A 62 -10.21 -11.26 12.66
CA TYR A 62 -9.40 -12.19 11.87
C TYR A 62 -10.27 -13.13 11.05
N GLU A 63 -9.94 -13.31 9.77
CA GLU A 63 -10.67 -14.17 8.83
C GLU A 63 -12.17 -13.83 8.79
N ILE A 64 -12.50 -12.52 8.79
CA ILE A 64 -13.89 -12.07 8.66
C ILE A 64 -14.27 -12.04 7.17
N ALA A 65 -15.25 -12.85 6.79
CA ALA A 65 -15.69 -12.98 5.40
C ALA A 65 -16.59 -11.81 4.89
N PHE A 66 -16.94 -10.86 5.75
CA PHE A 66 -17.80 -9.72 5.45
C PHE A 66 -17.28 -8.45 6.12
N SER A 67 -17.78 -7.28 5.71
CA SER A 67 -17.43 -6.03 6.38
C SER A 67 -17.74 -6.10 7.88
N VAL A 68 -16.79 -5.67 8.70
CA VAL A 68 -17.01 -5.46 10.13
C VAL A 68 -17.98 -4.32 10.32
N TYR A 69 -17.79 -3.21 9.60
CA TYR A 69 -18.69 -2.08 9.62
C TYR A 69 -19.15 -1.78 8.20
N ARG A 70 -20.47 -1.79 7.96
CA ARG A 70 -21.08 -1.37 6.69
C ARG A 70 -22.25 -0.40 6.92
N GLY A 71 -22.09 0.84 6.48
CA GLY A 71 -23.19 1.82 6.45
C GLY A 71 -22.76 3.25 6.76
N PHE A 72 -23.66 3.99 7.42
CA PHE A 72 -23.49 5.41 7.74
C PHE A 72 -23.42 5.61 9.26
N ALA A 73 -22.53 6.50 9.70
CA ALA A 73 -22.52 7.01 11.06
C ALA A 73 -22.20 8.50 11.03
N HIS A 74 -22.86 9.28 11.89
CA HIS A 74 -22.48 10.68 12.07
C HIS A 74 -21.09 10.79 12.69
N LYS A 75 -20.78 9.91 13.65
CA LYS A 75 -19.46 9.75 14.25
C LYS A 75 -19.02 8.29 14.29
N LEU A 76 -17.84 7.99 13.73
CA LEU A 76 -17.22 6.67 13.77
C LEU A 76 -15.78 6.81 14.27
N SER A 77 -15.42 6.10 15.35
CA SER A 77 -14.06 6.09 15.85
C SER A 77 -13.53 4.66 15.99
N ILE A 78 -12.50 4.33 15.23
CA ILE A 78 -11.83 3.03 15.28
C ILE A 78 -10.41 3.29 15.74
N SER A 79 -10.01 2.71 16.87
CA SER A 79 -8.70 2.98 17.43
C SER A 79 -8.03 1.74 18.02
N ASN A 80 -6.72 1.59 17.76
CA ASN A 80 -5.94 0.45 18.24
C ASN A 80 -6.49 -0.91 17.78
N CYS A 81 -7.17 -0.94 16.63
CA CYS A 81 -7.78 -2.17 16.12
C CYS A 81 -6.86 -2.89 15.15
N ILE A 82 -7.05 -4.20 15.00
CA ILE A 82 -6.36 -5.02 14.00
C ILE A 82 -7.41 -5.75 13.18
N PHE A 83 -7.31 -5.65 11.86
CA PHE A 83 -8.10 -6.42 10.90
C PHE A 83 -7.13 -7.26 10.08
N SER A 84 -7.28 -8.58 10.13
CA SER A 84 -6.37 -9.50 9.46
C SER A 84 -7.13 -10.52 8.62
N ASN A 85 -6.66 -10.82 7.40
CA ASN A 85 -7.30 -11.76 6.48
C ASN A 85 -8.81 -11.51 6.30
N SER A 86 -9.22 -10.24 6.28
CA SER A 86 -10.64 -9.87 6.34
C SER A 86 -11.10 -9.23 5.02
N ILE A 87 -12.36 -9.43 4.66
CA ILE A 87 -12.92 -8.93 3.40
C ILE A 87 -13.58 -7.57 3.61
N SER A 88 -13.09 -6.54 2.91
CA SER A 88 -13.55 -5.13 3.00
C SER A 88 -14.03 -4.72 4.41
N PRO A 89 -13.17 -4.77 5.45
CA PRO A 89 -13.61 -4.64 6.83
C PRO A 89 -14.42 -3.39 7.12
N ILE A 90 -14.09 -2.26 6.50
CA ILE A 90 -14.78 -0.99 6.69
C ILE A 90 -15.36 -0.52 5.37
N HIS A 91 -16.69 -0.42 5.29
CA HIS A 91 -17.41 0.10 4.15
C HIS A 91 -18.36 1.21 4.59
N ILE A 92 -17.97 2.45 4.34
CA ILE A 92 -18.75 3.64 4.71
C ILE A 92 -19.33 4.24 3.44
N SER A 93 -20.65 4.39 3.40
CA SER A 93 -21.31 5.15 2.33
C SER A 93 -22.50 5.91 2.90
N THR A 94 -22.58 7.19 2.55
CA THR A 94 -23.67 8.07 2.95
C THR A 94 -24.68 8.29 1.82
N SER A 95 -24.52 7.63 0.67
CA SER A 95 -25.40 7.80 -0.47
C SER A 95 -26.64 6.90 -0.31
N GLU A 96 -27.81 7.53 -0.16
CA GLU A 96 -29.06 6.89 -0.57
C GLU A 96 -29.05 6.87 -2.09
N SER A 97 -28.44 5.84 -2.69
CA SER A 97 -28.49 5.53 -4.12
C SER A 97 -28.19 6.68 -5.10
N GLY A 98 -26.93 6.77 -5.55
CA GLY A 98 -26.67 6.77 -7.00
C GLY A 98 -26.88 8.03 -7.84
N LYS A 99 -26.82 9.25 -7.29
CA LYS A 99 -26.69 10.46 -8.12
C LYS A 99 -25.44 11.26 -7.77
N LEU A 100 -24.45 11.20 -8.67
CA LEU A 100 -23.28 12.06 -8.68
C LEU A 100 -23.74 13.52 -8.73
N LYS A 101 -23.38 14.32 -7.72
CA LYS A 101 -23.65 15.76 -7.72
C LYS A 101 -22.42 16.51 -8.27
N PRO A 102 -22.61 17.56 -9.09
CA PRO A 102 -21.50 18.37 -9.60
C PRO A 102 -20.79 19.13 -8.47
N ILE A 103 -19.48 19.34 -8.66
CA ILE A 103 -18.48 19.83 -7.68
C ILE A 103 -18.79 21.24 -7.15
N ASN A 104 -19.48 22.07 -7.93
CA ASN A 104 -19.89 23.42 -7.50
C ASN A 104 -21.12 23.42 -6.59
N SER A 105 -21.75 22.27 -6.38
CA SER A 105 -22.71 22.13 -5.30
C SER A 105 -21.94 21.97 -3.98
N LYS A 106 -22.35 22.72 -2.95
CA LYS A 106 -21.84 22.55 -1.59
C LYS A 106 -22.06 21.08 -1.18
N ILE A 107 -21.00 20.27 -1.20
CA ILE A 107 -21.05 18.89 -0.69
C ILE A 107 -21.30 18.99 0.81
N GLU A 108 -22.54 18.74 1.20
CA GLU A 108 -22.91 18.64 2.60
C GLU A 108 -22.67 17.21 3.07
N TYR A 109 -21.52 17.02 3.73
CA TYR A 109 -21.21 15.78 4.41
C TYR A 109 -22.19 15.58 5.55
N LYS A 110 -23.01 14.52 5.48
CA LYS A 110 -23.92 14.18 6.59
C LYS A 110 -23.15 13.71 7.83
N ASN A 111 -21.94 13.18 7.65
CA ASN A 111 -21.09 12.77 8.76
C ASN A 111 -20.33 13.96 9.36
N GLN A 112 -20.19 13.94 10.69
CA GLN A 112 -19.43 14.94 11.43
C GLN A 112 -17.96 14.56 11.55
N ASP A 113 -17.67 13.30 11.92
CA ASP A 113 -16.31 12.86 12.24
C ASP A 113 -16.12 11.34 12.08
N ILE A 114 -15.31 10.91 11.11
CA ILE A 114 -14.86 9.52 10.99
C ILE A 114 -13.35 9.49 11.20
N SER A 115 -12.90 8.76 12.21
CA SER A 115 -11.49 8.66 12.58
C SER A 115 -11.04 7.20 12.72
N LEU A 116 -9.96 6.86 12.03
CA LEU A 116 -9.23 5.61 12.21
C LEU A 116 -7.85 5.98 12.76
N ARG A 117 -7.50 5.44 13.93
CA ARG A 117 -6.27 5.76 14.64
C ARG A 117 -5.51 4.51 15.05
N ASP A 118 -4.21 4.47 14.85
CA ASP A 118 -3.31 3.39 15.31
C ASP A 118 -3.88 1.99 14.98
N THR A 119 -4.41 1.84 13.77
CA THR A 119 -5.14 0.64 13.34
C THR A 119 -4.37 -0.07 12.23
N ILE A 120 -4.36 -1.40 12.27
CA ILE A 120 -3.64 -2.22 11.30
C ILE A 120 -4.64 -3.00 10.46
N PHE A 121 -4.50 -2.92 9.14
CA PHE A 121 -5.17 -3.79 8.18
C PHE A 121 -4.11 -4.64 7.49
N ASP A 122 -4.16 -5.95 7.69
CA ASP A 122 -3.17 -6.90 7.19
C ASP A 122 -3.85 -8.00 6.36
N PHE A 123 -3.39 -8.22 5.13
CA PHE A 123 -4.01 -9.18 4.20
C PHE A 123 -5.53 -9.00 4.03
N CYS A 124 -6.01 -7.75 4.07
CA CYS A 124 -7.42 -7.46 3.82
C CYS A 124 -7.69 -7.45 2.31
N SER A 125 -8.83 -7.97 1.87
CA SER A 125 -9.09 -8.10 0.44
C SER A 125 -10.51 -7.72 0.04
N SER A 126 -10.66 -7.38 -1.24
CA SER A 126 -11.94 -7.19 -1.90
C SER A 126 -11.89 -7.78 -3.30
N LEU A 127 -12.58 -8.89 -3.53
CA LEU A 127 -12.59 -9.57 -4.84
C LEU A 127 -13.54 -8.92 -5.85
N SER A 128 -14.62 -8.29 -5.38
CA SER A 128 -15.68 -7.71 -6.21
C SER A 128 -15.93 -6.21 -5.98
N GLU A 129 -15.36 -5.63 -4.91
CA GLU A 129 -15.52 -4.21 -4.58
C GLU A 129 -14.16 -3.48 -4.68
N ASN A 130 -14.21 -2.15 -4.54
CA ASN A 130 -13.01 -1.32 -4.45
C ASN A 130 -12.61 -1.12 -2.98
N GLY A 131 -11.33 -0.91 -2.69
CA GLY A 131 -10.85 -0.64 -1.32
C GLY A 131 -10.77 -1.90 -0.46
N GLY A 132 -9.69 -2.66 -0.57
CA GLY A 132 -9.56 -3.98 0.07
C GLY A 132 -9.65 -3.95 1.60
N SER A 133 -9.27 -2.83 2.21
CA SER A 133 -9.41 -2.56 3.64
C SER A 133 -10.55 -1.60 3.94
N VAL A 134 -10.62 -0.51 3.17
CA VAL A 134 -11.54 0.60 3.42
C VAL A 134 -12.16 1.08 2.11
N TYR A 135 -13.49 1.07 2.06
CA TYR A 135 -14.28 1.82 1.10
C TYR A 135 -14.94 2.99 1.84
N ALA A 136 -14.81 4.20 1.31
CA ALA A 136 -15.43 5.38 1.90
C ALA A 136 -15.98 6.34 0.83
N GLU A 137 -17.26 6.67 0.93
CA GLU A 137 -17.97 7.52 -0.04
C GLU A 137 -18.72 8.64 0.68
N MET A 138 -18.63 9.86 0.12
CA MET A 138 -19.37 11.05 0.58
C MET A 138 -19.13 11.39 2.07
N CYS A 139 -17.91 11.17 2.56
CA CYS A 139 -17.61 11.39 3.97
C CYS A 139 -16.33 12.18 4.25
N LYS A 140 -16.27 12.79 5.45
CA LYS A 140 -15.03 13.29 6.06
C LYS A 140 -14.36 12.17 6.85
N ILE A 141 -13.15 11.78 6.50
CA ILE A 141 -12.41 10.68 7.13
C ILE A 141 -10.96 11.07 7.43
N SER A 142 -10.48 10.74 8.63
CA SER A 142 -9.10 10.94 9.07
C SER A 142 -8.46 9.61 9.44
N PHE A 143 -7.30 9.32 8.85
CA PHE A 143 -6.44 8.21 9.18
C PHE A 143 -5.20 8.75 9.89
N ILE A 144 -4.91 8.24 11.09
CA ILE A 144 -3.80 8.71 11.93
C ILE A 144 -3.02 7.48 12.39
N GLY A 145 -1.78 7.31 11.94
CA GLY A 145 -0.96 6.14 12.30
C GLY A 145 -1.57 4.81 11.83
N VAL A 146 -2.33 4.82 10.73
CA VAL A 146 -2.95 3.60 10.19
C VAL A 146 -1.97 2.89 9.26
N GLU A 147 -1.90 1.57 9.40
CA GLU A 147 -1.06 0.71 8.57
C GLU A 147 -1.92 -0.20 7.71
N PHE A 148 -1.72 -0.12 6.40
CA PHE A 148 -2.30 -1.02 5.41
C PHE A 148 -1.18 -1.88 4.85
N VAL A 149 -1.31 -3.19 5.04
CA VAL A 149 -0.27 -4.18 4.76
C VAL A 149 -0.90 -5.29 3.93
N HIS A 150 -0.31 -5.62 2.79
CA HIS A 150 -0.78 -6.70 1.91
C HIS A 150 -2.27 -6.62 1.51
N SER A 151 -2.83 -5.40 1.47
CA SER A 151 -4.24 -5.24 1.12
C SER A 151 -4.44 -5.38 -0.39
N MET A 152 -5.52 -6.04 -0.82
CA MET A 152 -5.77 -6.33 -2.23
C MET A 152 -7.18 -5.96 -2.67
N ALA A 153 -7.33 -5.32 -3.83
CA ALA A 153 -8.64 -5.03 -4.40
C ALA A 153 -8.65 -5.00 -5.94
N GLN A 154 -9.82 -4.81 -6.54
CA GLN A 154 -9.89 -4.48 -7.96
C GLN A 154 -9.31 -3.09 -8.25
N ASN A 155 -9.70 -2.10 -7.45
CA ASN A 155 -9.22 -0.72 -7.50
C ASN A 155 -8.93 -0.23 -6.08
N GLY A 156 -7.80 0.47 -5.88
CA GLY A 156 -7.40 0.96 -4.55
C GLY A 156 -7.12 -0.20 -3.60
N GLY A 157 -5.94 -0.84 -3.72
CA GLY A 157 -5.66 -2.12 -3.05
C GLY A 157 -5.96 -2.13 -1.55
N ALA A 158 -5.65 -1.05 -0.86
CA ALA A 158 -6.07 -0.81 0.52
C ALA A 158 -7.33 0.04 0.63
N ALA A 159 -7.37 1.21 -0.04
CA ALA A 159 -8.40 2.20 0.17
C ALA A 159 -8.99 2.74 -1.14
N TYR A 160 -10.32 2.88 -1.16
CA TYR A 160 -11.04 3.52 -2.24
C TYR A 160 -11.95 4.60 -1.68
N LEU A 161 -11.64 5.85 -2.01
CA LEU A 161 -12.22 7.05 -1.42
C LEU A 161 -12.91 7.87 -2.52
N ILE A 162 -14.18 8.23 -2.32
CA ILE A 162 -14.97 8.94 -3.32
C ILE A 162 -15.69 10.12 -2.68
N GLN A 163 -15.70 11.28 -3.33
CA GLN A 163 -16.51 12.44 -2.94
C GLN A 163 -16.29 12.86 -1.48
N GLY A 164 -15.05 12.75 -1.00
CA GLY A 164 -14.71 12.82 0.42
C GLY A 164 -13.71 13.94 0.78
N LYS A 165 -13.65 14.27 2.07
CA LYS A 165 -12.49 14.98 2.64
C LYS A 165 -11.64 13.97 3.40
N VAL A 166 -10.40 13.79 2.96
CA VAL A 166 -9.51 12.74 3.45
C VAL A 166 -8.28 13.37 4.08
N ASN A 167 -7.96 12.97 5.30
CA ASN A 167 -6.71 13.32 5.97
C ASN A 167 -5.91 12.05 6.28
N LEU A 168 -4.63 12.00 5.87
CA LEU A 168 -3.69 10.92 6.15
C LEU A 168 -2.52 11.50 6.95
N GLU A 169 -2.35 11.08 8.20
CA GLU A 169 -1.24 11.53 9.03
C GLU A 169 -0.45 10.34 9.56
N GLY A 170 0.84 10.25 9.23
CA GLY A 170 1.70 9.17 9.73
C GLY A 170 1.27 7.78 9.26
N CYS A 171 0.54 7.69 8.15
CA CYS A 171 -0.03 6.43 7.66
C CYS A 171 0.97 5.66 6.78
N SER A 172 0.69 4.38 6.55
CA SER A 172 1.50 3.54 5.71
C SER A 172 0.69 2.61 4.84
N PHE A 173 1.07 2.52 3.58
CA PHE A 173 0.59 1.56 2.61
C PHE A 173 1.78 0.74 2.11
N TYR A 174 1.83 -0.51 2.53
CA TYR A 174 2.94 -1.41 2.29
C TYR A 174 2.47 -2.66 1.57
N LYS A 175 3.04 -2.93 0.39
CA LYS A 175 2.72 -4.12 -0.42
C LYS A 175 1.23 -4.30 -0.69
N CYS A 176 0.49 -3.19 -0.78
CA CYS A 176 -0.88 -3.23 -1.25
C CYS A 176 -0.89 -3.43 -2.76
N SER A 177 -1.91 -4.14 -3.25
CA SER A 177 -2.01 -4.43 -4.68
C SER A 177 -3.41 -4.21 -5.23
N SER A 178 -3.50 -3.70 -6.44
CA SER A 178 -4.76 -3.61 -7.18
C SER A 178 -4.66 -4.27 -8.54
N LYS A 179 -5.77 -4.87 -8.99
CA LYS A 179 -5.83 -5.49 -10.33
C LYS A 179 -5.82 -4.45 -11.45
N ILE A 180 -6.38 -3.26 -11.20
CA ILE A 180 -6.55 -2.22 -12.21
C ILE A 180 -5.74 -0.98 -11.84
N ASN A 181 -6.27 -0.08 -11.01
CA ASN A 181 -5.63 1.21 -10.73
C ASN A 181 -5.36 1.42 -9.24
N GLY A 182 -4.36 2.24 -8.92
CA GLY A 182 -4.02 2.67 -7.56
C GLY A 182 -3.66 1.50 -6.66
N GLY A 183 -2.40 1.04 -6.74
CA GLY A 183 -1.96 -0.17 -6.07
C GLY A 183 -2.22 -0.15 -4.56
N ALA A 184 -2.05 0.99 -3.92
CA ALA A 184 -2.49 1.21 -2.54
C ALA A 184 -3.86 1.90 -2.45
N MET A 185 -4.03 3.01 -3.16
CA MET A 185 -5.17 3.89 -2.90
C MET A 185 -5.70 4.55 -4.18
N ILE A 186 -7.01 4.76 -4.21
CA ILE A 186 -7.66 5.69 -5.13
C ILE A 186 -8.45 6.72 -4.34
N ALA A 187 -8.29 7.98 -4.74
CA ALA A 187 -9.15 9.08 -4.33
C ALA A 187 -9.82 9.69 -5.56
N LYS A 188 -11.15 9.75 -5.56
CA LYS A 188 -11.93 10.33 -6.65
C LYS A 188 -12.82 11.46 -6.13
N GLU A 189 -12.79 12.62 -6.75
CA GLU A 189 -13.59 13.78 -6.36
C GLU A 189 -13.36 14.16 -4.88
N CYS A 190 -12.09 14.08 -4.45
CA CYS A 190 -11.70 14.20 -3.04
C CYS A 190 -10.85 15.45 -2.79
N LYS A 191 -10.97 16.00 -1.58
CA LYS A 191 -9.96 16.88 -0.97
C LYS A 191 -9.06 16.03 -0.08
N LEU A 192 -7.86 15.74 -0.54
CA LEU A 192 -6.88 14.87 0.12
C LEU A 192 -5.74 15.70 0.72
N SER A 193 -5.47 15.48 2.00
CA SER A 193 -4.31 16.01 2.71
C SER A 193 -3.52 14.83 3.27
N ALA A 194 -2.25 14.70 2.91
CA ALA A 194 -1.36 13.67 3.44
C ALA A 194 -0.11 14.28 4.05
N LYS A 195 0.26 13.84 5.25
CA LYS A 195 1.44 14.28 5.98
C LYS A 195 2.19 13.09 6.54
N LYS A 196 3.51 13.01 6.31
CA LYS A 196 4.36 11.93 6.85
C LYS A 196 3.84 10.52 6.51
N THR A 197 3.28 10.37 5.31
CA THR A 197 2.67 9.11 4.86
C THR A 197 3.58 8.37 3.89
N PHE A 198 3.59 7.04 3.99
CA PHE A 198 4.46 6.14 3.23
C PHE A 198 3.66 5.27 2.28
N PHE A 199 4.03 5.25 1.01
CA PHE A 199 3.55 4.32 -0.02
C PHE A 199 4.73 3.52 -0.55
N VAL A 200 4.85 2.27 -0.11
CA VAL A 200 6.04 1.46 -0.30
C VAL A 200 5.69 0.12 -0.92
N GLN A 201 6.37 -0.25 -2.01
CA GLN A 201 6.27 -1.56 -2.67
C GLN A 201 4.84 -1.93 -3.07
N ASN A 202 3.99 -0.95 -3.37
CA ASN A 202 2.62 -1.21 -3.83
C ASN A 202 2.61 -1.51 -5.33
N SER A 203 1.60 -2.24 -5.80
CA SER A 203 1.53 -2.65 -7.20
C SER A 203 0.16 -2.50 -7.83
N ALA A 204 0.09 -2.01 -9.07
CA ALA A 204 -1.14 -1.92 -9.85
C ALA A 204 -1.03 -2.69 -11.18
N GLY A 205 -2.09 -3.38 -11.58
CA GLY A 205 -2.12 -4.12 -12.86
C GLY A 205 -2.24 -3.24 -14.12
N SER A 206 -2.71 -2.00 -13.99
CA SER A 206 -2.78 -1.02 -15.06
C SER A 206 -1.93 0.20 -14.73
N CYS A 207 -2.45 1.18 -13.98
CA CYS A 207 -1.78 2.46 -13.73
C CYS A 207 -1.67 2.79 -12.23
N SER A 208 -0.69 3.63 -11.89
CA SER A 208 -0.49 4.20 -10.56
C SER A 208 -0.16 3.14 -9.52
N GLY A 209 1.08 2.63 -9.55
CA GLY A 209 1.54 1.59 -8.64
C GLY A 209 1.34 1.95 -7.17
N ALA A 210 1.42 3.23 -6.80
CA ALA A 210 1.08 3.72 -5.47
C ALA A 210 -0.37 4.21 -5.38
N PHE A 211 -0.65 5.36 -5.99
CA PHE A 211 -1.80 6.19 -5.68
C PHE A 211 -2.36 6.86 -6.92
N SER A 212 -3.68 6.80 -7.11
CA SER A 212 -4.38 7.55 -8.16
C SER A 212 -5.34 8.57 -7.55
N HIS A 213 -5.27 9.82 -8.02
CA HIS A 213 -6.22 10.86 -7.66
C HIS A 213 -6.86 11.44 -8.91
N SER A 214 -8.18 11.36 -9.03
CA SER A 214 -8.91 12.06 -10.08
C SER A 214 -9.90 13.05 -9.49
N THR A 215 -9.84 14.29 -9.98
CA THR A 215 -10.69 15.42 -9.62
C THR A 215 -10.59 15.84 -8.14
N GLY A 216 -10.19 17.09 -7.90
CA GLY A 216 -10.19 17.69 -6.56
C GLY A 216 -8.86 18.33 -6.16
N ILE A 217 -8.54 18.27 -4.86
CA ILE A 217 -7.36 18.92 -4.28
C ILE A 217 -6.46 17.87 -3.63
N SER A 218 -5.17 17.85 -3.98
CA SER A 218 -4.18 16.90 -3.45
C SER A 218 -3.01 17.63 -2.82
N ASN A 219 -2.91 17.60 -1.49
CA ASN A 219 -1.81 18.20 -0.76
C ASN A 219 -1.00 17.11 -0.05
N MET A 220 0.31 17.06 -0.29
CA MET A 220 1.21 16.06 0.31
C MET A 220 2.44 16.74 0.91
N ILE A 221 2.73 16.47 2.19
CA ILE A 221 3.85 17.06 2.91
C ILE A 221 4.68 15.97 3.58
N ASP A 222 6.00 15.97 3.36
CA ASP A 222 6.93 14.98 3.94
C ASP A 222 6.50 13.53 3.65
N CYS A 223 6.06 13.24 2.42
CA CYS A 223 5.57 11.92 2.01
C CYS A 223 6.62 11.12 1.23
N TYR A 224 6.45 9.79 1.23
CA TYR A 224 7.43 8.85 0.68
C TYR A 224 6.76 7.88 -0.28
N ILE A 225 7.18 7.88 -1.55
CA ILE A 225 6.68 7.01 -2.62
C ILE A 225 7.83 6.14 -3.15
N TYR A 226 7.91 4.90 -2.67
CA TYR A 226 9.08 4.02 -2.84
C TYR A 226 8.73 2.70 -3.50
N GLU A 227 9.50 2.31 -4.51
CA GLU A 227 9.48 0.96 -5.09
C GLU A 227 8.09 0.51 -5.55
N ASN A 228 7.21 1.45 -5.89
CA ASN A 228 5.87 1.12 -6.36
C ASN A 228 5.92 0.75 -7.84
N LYS A 229 5.07 -0.20 -8.24
CA LYS A 229 5.11 -0.78 -9.58
C LYS A 229 3.76 -0.75 -10.27
N ALA A 230 3.73 -0.33 -11.53
CA ALA A 230 2.58 -0.58 -12.39
C ALA A 230 2.98 -1.51 -13.53
N THR A 231 2.05 -2.34 -14.02
CA THR A 231 2.34 -3.25 -15.15
C THR A 231 2.25 -2.57 -16.51
N LYS A 232 1.42 -1.52 -16.66
CA LYS A 232 1.16 -0.88 -17.97
C LYS A 232 1.41 0.63 -17.97
N GLY A 233 1.03 1.32 -16.90
CA GLY A 233 1.09 2.78 -16.77
C GLY A 233 2.15 3.20 -15.77
N TYR A 234 1.82 4.15 -14.90
CA TYR A 234 2.78 4.87 -14.05
C TYR A 234 3.14 4.15 -12.75
N GLY A 235 4.43 3.98 -12.47
CA GLY A 235 4.91 3.27 -11.27
C GLY A 235 4.54 3.94 -9.96
N GLY A 236 4.57 5.27 -9.89
CA GLY A 236 4.28 6.04 -8.68
C GLY A 236 2.83 6.51 -8.60
N ILE A 237 2.66 7.83 -8.73
CA ILE A 237 1.37 8.53 -8.57
C ILE A 237 0.81 8.93 -9.94
N SER A 238 -0.52 8.88 -10.11
CA SER A 238 -1.21 9.56 -11.22
C SER A 238 -2.27 10.52 -10.72
N LEU A 239 -2.27 11.73 -11.24
CA LEU A 239 -3.18 12.83 -10.95
C LEU A 239 -3.96 13.22 -12.20
N GLU A 240 -5.25 13.50 -12.08
CA GLU A 240 -6.10 13.95 -13.18
C GLU A 240 -7.06 15.02 -12.66
N ASP A 241 -7.14 16.18 -13.31
CA ASP A 241 -8.04 17.28 -12.91
C ASP A 241 -7.82 17.70 -11.44
N ILE A 242 -6.55 17.83 -11.06
CA ILE A 242 -6.11 18.13 -9.67
C ILE A 242 -5.55 19.55 -9.58
N ALA A 243 -5.81 20.19 -8.44
CA ALA A 243 -5.03 21.33 -7.92
C ALA A 243 -4.35 20.94 -6.61
N GLY A 244 -3.31 21.66 -6.18
CA GLY A 244 -2.68 21.43 -4.88
C GLY A 244 -1.16 21.53 -4.88
N GLU A 245 -0.54 20.96 -3.86
CA GLU A 245 0.90 21.11 -3.63
C GLU A 245 1.54 19.86 -3.04
N TYR A 246 2.68 19.47 -3.59
CA TYR A 246 3.54 18.41 -3.08
C TYR A 246 4.81 19.05 -2.55
N ILE A 247 5.01 19.02 -1.24
CA ILE A 247 6.13 19.65 -0.54
C ILE A 247 6.95 18.57 0.16
N LYS A 248 8.27 18.51 -0.09
CA LYS A 248 9.17 17.52 0.54
C LYS A 248 8.75 16.08 0.28
N VAL A 249 8.13 15.82 -0.87
CA VAL A 249 7.76 14.46 -1.29
C VAL A 249 8.96 13.79 -1.93
N LYS A 250 9.23 12.56 -1.53
CA LYS A 250 10.37 11.78 -1.98
C LYS A 250 9.90 10.59 -2.80
N PHE A 251 10.31 10.54 -4.04
CA PHE A 251 10.06 9.47 -4.98
C PHE A 251 11.35 8.67 -5.21
N ASN A 252 11.28 7.35 -5.06
CA ASN A 252 12.45 6.50 -5.24
C ASN A 252 12.07 5.16 -5.87
N ASP A 253 12.77 4.77 -6.94
CA ASP A 253 12.66 3.44 -7.56
C ASP A 253 11.23 3.02 -7.95
N ASN A 254 10.36 3.96 -8.27
CA ASN A 254 9.03 3.64 -8.80
C ASN A 254 9.16 3.20 -10.27
N GLN A 255 8.50 2.11 -10.65
CA GLN A 255 8.78 1.42 -11.90
C GLN A 255 7.53 1.05 -12.69
N SER A 256 7.71 1.00 -14.01
CA SER A 256 6.81 0.31 -14.92
C SER A 256 7.64 -0.34 -16.03
N PRO A 257 7.26 -1.53 -16.51
CA PRO A 257 7.98 -2.20 -17.59
C PRO A 257 7.75 -1.54 -18.96
N VAL A 258 6.81 -0.61 -19.08
CA VAL A 258 6.59 0.17 -20.32
C VAL A 258 7.51 1.38 -20.31
N SER A 259 8.21 1.62 -21.42
CA SER A 259 9.29 2.61 -21.59
C SER A 259 8.93 4.06 -21.24
N GLU A 260 7.64 4.39 -21.13
CA GLU A 260 7.12 5.72 -20.75
C GLU A 260 6.36 5.68 -19.41
N GLY A 261 6.08 4.50 -18.86
CA GLY A 261 5.33 4.31 -17.62
C GLY A 261 6.18 4.39 -16.35
N GLY A 262 7.49 4.58 -16.45
CA GLY A 262 8.39 4.64 -15.29
C GLY A 262 8.15 5.82 -14.35
N ASN A 263 7.25 6.75 -14.71
CA ASN A 263 7.04 8.00 -13.99
C ASN A 263 6.71 7.78 -12.51
N SER A 264 7.47 8.48 -11.68
CA SER A 264 7.20 8.61 -10.26
C SER A 264 5.98 9.50 -9.98
N LEU A 265 5.79 10.54 -10.81
CA LEU A 265 4.64 11.43 -10.77
C LEU A 265 4.09 11.64 -12.19
N ASN A 266 2.86 11.24 -12.42
CA ASN A 266 2.15 11.53 -13.65
C ASN A 266 1.00 12.50 -13.38
N ILE A 267 0.91 13.57 -14.15
CA ILE A 267 -0.15 14.56 -14.10
C ILE A 267 -0.84 14.51 -15.46
N ILE A 268 -2.07 14.03 -15.51
CA ILE A 268 -2.86 13.90 -16.75
C ILE A 268 -3.49 15.25 -17.13
N SER A 269 -3.87 16.05 -16.14
CA SER A 269 -4.40 17.39 -16.29
C SER A 269 -4.46 18.07 -14.92
N THR A 270 -4.51 19.40 -14.92
CA THR A 270 -4.64 20.20 -13.69
C THR A 270 -5.92 21.02 -13.72
N ALA A 271 -6.64 21.07 -12.61
CA ALA A 271 -7.83 21.91 -12.47
C ALA A 271 -7.47 23.39 -12.23
N ASP A 272 -6.33 23.62 -11.59
CA ASP A 272 -5.74 24.91 -11.25
C ASP A 272 -4.22 24.72 -11.07
N ASP A 273 -3.49 25.73 -10.58
CA ASP A 273 -2.06 25.61 -10.28
C ASP A 273 -1.73 24.37 -9.40
N PHE A 274 -0.69 23.64 -9.80
CA PHE A 274 -0.13 22.52 -9.04
C PHE A 274 1.35 22.75 -8.72
N PHE A 275 1.70 22.76 -7.43
CA PHE A 275 3.05 23.08 -6.95
C PHE A 275 3.81 21.82 -6.56
N VAL A 276 5.09 21.74 -6.96
CA VAL A 276 6.02 20.68 -6.58
C VAL A 276 7.27 21.34 -6.00
N GLU A 277 7.38 21.34 -4.69
CA GLU A 277 8.38 22.12 -3.95
C GLU A 277 9.24 21.22 -3.07
N GLU A 278 10.56 21.47 -3.05
CA GLU A 278 11.50 20.73 -2.20
C GLU A 278 11.42 19.19 -2.37
N CYS A 279 10.97 18.70 -3.53
CA CYS A 279 10.75 17.28 -3.78
C CYS A 279 12.03 16.61 -4.28
N VAL A 280 12.15 15.30 -4.06
CA VAL A 280 13.33 14.51 -4.47
C VAL A 280 12.88 13.34 -5.33
N PHE A 281 13.53 13.16 -6.48
CA PHE A 281 13.21 12.12 -7.44
C PHE A 281 14.45 11.28 -7.77
N ASN A 282 14.47 10.03 -7.30
CA ASN A 282 15.59 9.10 -7.40
C ASN A 282 15.19 7.78 -8.08
N GLY A 283 16.14 7.07 -8.68
CA GLY A 283 15.95 5.67 -9.11
C GLY A 283 14.94 5.41 -10.24
N GLY A 284 14.53 6.45 -10.98
CA GLY A 284 13.57 6.36 -12.07
C GLY A 284 14.21 6.58 -13.45
N ILE A 285 13.60 6.01 -14.49
CA ILE A 285 13.91 6.31 -15.90
C ILE A 285 13.25 7.62 -16.37
N SER A 286 12.19 8.03 -15.70
CA SER A 286 11.44 9.26 -15.93
C SER A 286 10.74 9.68 -14.63
N TYR A 287 10.66 10.99 -14.37
CA TYR A 287 10.27 11.48 -13.04
C TYR A 287 8.88 12.10 -13.05
N ILE A 288 8.67 13.11 -13.89
CA ILE A 288 7.39 13.82 -14.01
C ILE A 288 6.92 13.74 -15.46
N SER A 289 5.67 13.33 -15.65
CA SER A 289 4.96 13.39 -16.93
C SER A 289 3.76 14.32 -16.79
N TYR A 290 3.55 15.19 -17.77
CA TYR A 290 2.46 16.17 -17.77
C TYR A 290 2.05 16.57 -19.19
N PRO A 291 0.78 16.87 -19.48
CA PRO A 291 0.38 17.40 -20.78
C PRO A 291 0.78 18.88 -20.91
N ASN A 292 0.81 19.38 -22.14
CA ASN A 292 1.16 20.78 -22.42
C ASN A 292 0.21 21.83 -21.80
N ASP A 293 -1.01 21.45 -21.41
CA ASP A 293 -2.02 22.35 -20.83
C ASP A 293 -2.06 22.36 -19.29
N ALA A 294 -1.24 21.53 -18.64
CA ALA A 294 -1.11 21.50 -17.19
C ALA A 294 -0.30 22.71 -16.67
N ILE A 295 -0.81 23.36 -15.63
CA ILE A 295 -0.12 24.48 -14.97
C ILE A 295 0.59 23.93 -13.73
N ILE A 296 1.88 23.62 -13.91
CA ILE A 296 2.71 23.02 -12.87
C ILE A 296 3.86 23.99 -12.56
N HIS A 297 4.09 24.19 -11.26
CA HIS A 297 5.19 25.01 -10.72
C HIS A 297 6.17 24.10 -9.99
N VAL A 298 7.37 23.93 -10.53
CA VAL A 298 8.42 23.11 -9.87
C VAL A 298 9.51 24.02 -9.32
N THR A 299 9.74 23.95 -8.00
CA THR A 299 10.70 24.79 -7.27
C THR A 299 11.51 23.95 -6.29
N ASP A 300 12.79 24.32 -6.07
CA ASP A 300 13.69 23.75 -5.06
C ASP A 300 13.78 22.20 -5.03
N SER A 301 13.46 21.55 -6.15
CA SER A 301 13.35 20.10 -6.27
C SER A 301 14.59 19.47 -6.90
N CYS A 302 14.90 18.23 -6.51
CA CYS A 302 16.10 17.52 -6.92
C CYS A 302 15.79 16.25 -7.73
N PHE A 303 16.58 16.03 -8.79
CA PHE A 303 16.50 14.86 -9.67
C PHE A 303 17.86 14.15 -9.73
N ASP A 304 17.91 12.86 -9.39
CA ASP A 304 19.16 12.12 -9.19
C ASP A 304 19.94 11.88 -10.50
N VAL A 305 19.24 11.63 -11.60
CA VAL A 305 19.89 11.25 -12.87
C VAL A 305 19.89 12.41 -13.86
N ASN A 306 21.07 12.61 -14.46
CA ASN A 306 21.35 13.51 -15.57
C ASN A 306 20.87 12.88 -16.91
N ILE A 307 19.63 12.38 -16.96
CA ILE A 307 19.03 11.92 -18.22
C ILE A 307 18.62 13.19 -18.98
N ASP A 308 18.83 13.20 -20.30
CA ASP A 308 18.41 14.29 -21.20
C ASP A 308 17.07 14.90 -20.74
N LYS A 309 16.95 16.23 -20.79
CA LYS A 309 15.77 16.96 -20.30
C LYS A 309 14.44 16.36 -20.80
N SER A 310 14.44 15.75 -21.99
CA SER A 310 13.31 15.01 -22.56
C SER A 310 12.84 13.84 -21.68
N HIS A 311 13.72 13.05 -21.09
CA HIS A 311 13.36 11.87 -20.29
C HIS A 311 12.96 12.20 -18.85
N THR A 312 13.47 13.30 -18.30
CA THR A 312 12.98 13.81 -17.01
C THR A 312 11.55 14.35 -17.09
N MET A 313 11.14 14.80 -18.29
CA MET A 313 9.91 15.56 -18.52
C MET A 313 9.36 15.27 -19.93
N ASN A 314 8.47 14.29 -20.05
CA ASN A 314 7.76 14.05 -21.30
C ASN A 314 6.45 14.86 -21.30
N GLY A 315 6.43 15.94 -22.08
CA GLY A 315 5.20 16.60 -22.48
C GLY A 315 4.70 16.03 -23.79
N ASP A 316 3.61 15.27 -23.79
CA ASP A 316 3.01 14.80 -25.04
C ASP A 316 2.43 16.01 -25.81
N PRO A 317 2.85 16.25 -27.06
CA PRO A 317 2.24 17.28 -27.87
C PRO A 317 0.84 16.84 -28.28
N LEU A 318 -0.19 17.39 -27.63
CA LEU A 318 -1.56 17.29 -28.16
C LEU A 318 -1.62 17.93 -29.56
N PRO A 319 -2.23 17.27 -30.54
CA PRO A 319 -2.51 17.89 -31.83
C PRO A 319 -3.61 18.94 -31.62
N ASN A 320 -3.23 20.21 -31.56
CA ASN A 320 -4.08 21.42 -31.56
C ASN A 320 -4.51 22.03 -30.19
N SER A 321 -3.60 22.32 -29.25
CA SER A 321 -3.93 23.20 -28.10
C SER A 321 -3.53 24.67 -28.34
N VAL A 322 -4.50 25.56 -28.17
CA VAL A 322 -4.60 26.92 -28.73
C VAL A 322 -4.14 28.05 -27.78
N ASP A 323 -3.57 27.77 -26.59
CA ASP A 323 -3.17 28.82 -25.66
C ASP A 323 -1.65 28.86 -25.37
N PRO A 324 -0.89 29.81 -25.97
CA PRO A 324 0.55 29.95 -25.74
C PRO A 324 0.93 30.41 -24.32
N PHE A 325 -0.03 30.77 -23.46
CA PHE A 325 0.21 31.29 -22.10
C PHE A 325 0.12 30.24 -20.98
N LYS A 326 -0.41 29.04 -21.24
CA LYS A 326 -0.46 27.94 -20.27
C LYS A 326 0.74 27.01 -20.44
N LYS A 327 1.95 27.53 -20.24
CA LYS A 327 3.16 26.69 -20.18
C LYS A 327 3.49 26.38 -18.72
N PRO A 328 3.96 25.16 -18.41
CA PRO A 328 4.44 24.85 -17.07
C PRO A 328 5.56 25.82 -16.69
N TYR A 329 5.49 26.33 -15.46
CA TYR A 329 6.45 27.28 -14.92
C TYR A 329 7.53 26.51 -14.15
N TRP A 330 8.77 26.70 -14.56
CA TRP A 330 9.93 26.10 -13.91
C TRP A 330 10.63 27.19 -13.13
N GLY A 331 10.60 27.08 -11.80
CA GLY A 331 11.38 27.97 -10.95
C GLY A 331 12.88 27.79 -11.19
N ASN A 332 13.67 28.83 -10.94
CA ASN A 332 15.10 28.87 -11.28
C ASN A 332 16.01 27.93 -10.43
N ASN A 333 15.47 27.11 -9.52
CA ASN A 333 16.23 26.41 -8.48
C ASN A 333 15.97 24.89 -8.42
N TYR A 334 15.93 24.17 -9.54
CA TYR A 334 15.96 22.69 -9.48
C TYR A 334 17.38 22.18 -9.74
N TYR A 335 17.73 21.05 -9.11
CA TYR A 335 19.10 20.52 -9.10
C TYR A 335 19.17 19.10 -9.69
N PHE A 336 20.24 18.82 -10.44
CA PHE A 336 20.56 17.47 -10.94
C PHE A 336 21.78 16.88 -10.22
N GLY A 337 21.75 15.58 -9.93
CA GLY A 337 22.94 14.79 -9.55
C GLY A 337 23.51 15.03 -8.15
N GLN A 338 22.79 15.73 -7.26
CA GLN A 338 23.20 15.96 -5.85
C GLN A 338 22.05 15.74 -4.86
N CYS A 339 21.16 14.80 -5.17
CA CYS A 339 20.02 14.56 -4.29
C CYS A 339 20.47 13.91 -2.98
N SER A 340 19.85 14.34 -1.88
CA SER A 340 19.99 13.61 -0.61
C SER A 340 19.64 12.15 -0.85
N PRO A 341 20.47 11.19 -0.36
CA PRO A 341 20.22 9.78 -0.58
C PRO A 341 18.81 9.43 -0.11
N ALA A 342 18.16 8.53 -0.85
CA ALA A 342 16.82 8.09 -0.53
C ALA A 342 16.79 7.63 0.94
N PRO A 343 15.98 8.24 1.81
CA PRO A 343 15.89 7.82 3.21
C PRO A 343 15.55 6.34 3.30
N LYS A 344 16.32 5.63 4.13
CA LYS A 344 16.07 4.23 4.45
C LYS A 344 14.63 4.07 4.95
N LEU A 345 13.92 3.08 4.42
CA LEU A 345 12.61 2.69 4.91
C LEU A 345 12.68 2.51 6.44
N PRO A 346 11.66 2.94 7.20
CA PRO A 346 11.64 2.69 8.63
C PRO A 346 11.87 1.20 8.94
N PRO A 347 12.66 0.84 9.98
CA PRO A 347 13.06 -0.54 10.22
C PRO A 347 11.93 -1.57 10.30
N LYS A 348 10.72 -1.12 10.63
CA LYS A 348 9.51 -1.95 10.63
C LYS A 348 9.17 -2.56 9.27
N TYR A 349 9.56 -1.92 8.16
CA TYR A 349 9.35 -2.45 6.80
C TYR A 349 10.47 -3.37 6.31
N TYR A 350 11.61 -3.43 7.01
CA TYR A 350 12.66 -4.42 6.72
C TYR A 350 12.38 -5.79 7.36
N LYS A 351 11.30 -5.94 8.15
CA LYS A 351 10.98 -7.17 8.90
C LYS A 351 10.56 -8.36 8.03
N GLU A 352 10.47 -8.18 6.71
CA GLU A 352 10.03 -9.21 5.78
C GLU A 352 11.03 -10.32 5.47
N LEU A 353 12.25 -10.31 6.02
CA LEU A 353 13.09 -11.50 5.91
C LEU A 353 12.51 -12.74 6.62
N PHE A 354 11.47 -12.61 7.46
CA PHE A 354 10.89 -13.74 8.20
C PHE A 354 9.36 -13.73 8.36
N HIS A 355 8.60 -13.09 7.48
CA HIS A 355 7.14 -13.31 7.44
C HIS A 355 6.85 -14.64 6.74
N TYR A 356 6.77 -15.72 7.53
CA TYR A 356 6.25 -17.00 7.06
C TYR A 356 4.81 -16.81 6.56
N THR A 357 4.61 -16.80 5.25
CA THR A 357 3.28 -17.01 4.69
C THR A 357 2.82 -18.39 5.14
N LYS A 358 1.62 -18.51 5.73
CA LYS A 358 1.04 -19.82 6.09
C LYS A 358 0.87 -20.76 4.88
N THR A 359 1.01 -20.22 3.67
CA THR A 359 0.98 -20.95 2.40
C THR A 359 2.36 -21.35 1.89
N ALA A 360 3.46 -20.80 2.44
CA ALA A 360 4.73 -21.51 2.35
C ALA A 360 4.48 -22.86 3.04
N PRO A 361 4.78 -24.00 2.38
CA PRO A 361 4.68 -25.28 3.06
C PRO A 361 5.45 -25.10 4.36
N VAL A 362 4.79 -25.35 5.50
CA VAL A 362 5.49 -25.46 6.78
C VAL A 362 6.69 -26.32 6.44
N ILE A 363 7.91 -25.79 6.58
CA ILE A 363 9.09 -26.64 6.49
C ILE A 363 8.86 -27.59 7.65
N GLU A 364 8.28 -28.73 7.33
CA GLU A 364 7.94 -29.71 8.33
C GLU A 364 9.27 -30.05 8.96
N TRP A 365 9.39 -29.85 10.27
CA TRP A 365 10.69 -29.88 10.95
C TRP A 365 11.49 -31.15 10.60
N TRP A 366 10.80 -32.26 10.30
CA TRP A 366 11.41 -33.49 9.79
C TRP A 366 12.17 -33.32 8.46
N LYS A 367 11.72 -32.49 7.51
CA LYS A 367 12.46 -32.18 6.27
C LYS A 367 13.75 -31.40 6.56
N LEU A 368 13.70 -30.46 7.51
CA LEU A 368 14.90 -29.75 7.96
C LEU A 368 15.88 -30.69 8.65
N TYR A 369 15.38 -31.61 9.50
CA TYR A 369 16.20 -32.65 10.13
C TYR A 369 16.80 -33.61 9.10
N ILE A 370 16.09 -33.96 8.03
CA ILE A 370 16.63 -34.77 6.94
C ILE A 370 17.75 -34.03 6.21
N ILE A 371 17.56 -32.75 5.86
CA ILE A 371 18.59 -31.96 5.19
C ILE A 371 19.84 -31.85 6.09
N LEU A 372 19.65 -31.58 7.39
CA LEU A 372 20.75 -31.53 8.34
C LEU A 372 21.45 -32.89 8.50
N ALA A 373 20.70 -33.99 8.57
CA ALA A 373 21.24 -35.33 8.66
C ALA A 373 22.01 -35.71 7.37
N MET A 374 21.48 -35.38 6.19
CA MET A 374 22.17 -35.56 4.92
C MET A 374 23.47 -34.76 4.86
N PHE A 375 23.47 -33.52 5.36
CA PHE A 375 24.67 -32.68 5.44
C PHE A 375 25.71 -33.29 6.39
N VAL A 376 25.30 -33.75 7.57
CA VAL A 376 26.20 -34.44 8.51
C VAL A 376 26.75 -35.73 7.90
N CYS A 377 25.91 -36.56 7.27
CA CYS A 377 26.35 -37.77 6.58
C CYS A 377 27.34 -37.47 5.44
N LEU A 378 27.12 -36.39 4.67
CA LEU A 378 28.04 -35.95 3.63
C LEU A 378 29.40 -35.55 4.24
N VAL A 379 29.40 -34.77 5.31
CA VAL A 379 30.64 -34.35 6.00
C VAL A 379 31.37 -35.57 6.55
N LEU A 380 30.67 -36.52 7.18
CA LEU A 380 31.26 -37.78 7.66
C LEU A 380 31.80 -38.63 6.51
N PHE A 381 31.09 -38.72 5.40
CA PHE A 381 31.54 -39.43 4.21
C PHE A 381 32.83 -38.82 3.65
N LEU A 382 32.87 -37.50 3.49
CA LEU A 382 34.05 -36.78 3.03
C LEU A 382 35.23 -36.92 4.00
N TYR A 383 34.98 -36.93 5.31
CA TYR A 383 36.03 -36.97 6.32
C TYR A 383 36.59 -38.37 6.57
N PHE A 384 35.74 -39.41 6.55
CA PHE A 384 36.16 -40.77 6.90
C PHE A 384 36.36 -41.67 5.68
N ILE A 385 35.44 -41.62 4.71
CA ILE A 385 35.44 -42.59 3.60
C ILE A 385 36.44 -42.19 2.54
N ILE A 386 36.52 -40.90 2.16
CA ILE A 386 37.50 -40.47 1.17
C ILE A 386 38.93 -40.78 1.63
N PRO A 387 39.37 -40.44 2.86
CA PRO A 387 40.69 -40.84 3.29
C PRO A 387 40.89 -42.35 3.34
N ALA A 388 39.93 -43.11 3.87
CA ALA A 388 40.08 -44.56 3.99
C ALA A 388 40.18 -45.29 2.64
N VAL A 389 39.54 -44.78 1.58
CA VAL A 389 39.59 -45.38 0.24
C VAL A 389 40.81 -44.89 -0.55
N PHE A 390 41.12 -43.60 -0.49
CA PHE A 390 42.17 -43.02 -1.35
C PHE A 390 43.58 -43.11 -0.76
N PHE A 391 43.76 -43.10 0.57
CA PHE A 391 45.10 -43.23 1.16
C PHE A 391 45.77 -44.59 0.89
N PRO A 392 45.08 -45.74 0.97
CA PRO A 392 45.68 -47.04 0.62
C PRO A 392 46.10 -47.11 -0.85
N LEU A 393 45.31 -46.56 -1.77
CA LEU A 393 45.65 -46.52 -3.20
C LEU A 393 46.90 -45.68 -3.49
N ILE A 394 47.08 -44.57 -2.75
CA ILE A 394 48.30 -43.75 -2.83
C ILE A 394 49.49 -44.52 -2.24
N ALA A 395 49.30 -45.24 -1.13
CA ALA A 395 50.35 -46.04 -0.49
C ALA A 395 50.81 -47.22 -1.37
N ASP A 396 49.89 -47.94 -2.00
CA ASP A 396 50.22 -49.06 -2.90
C ASP A 396 50.82 -48.58 -4.23
N GLY A 397 50.35 -47.45 -4.76
CA GLY A 397 50.97 -46.81 -5.92
C GLY A 397 52.42 -46.36 -5.67
N ALA A 398 52.75 -45.96 -4.43
CA ALA A 398 54.11 -45.66 -4.02
C ALA A 398 54.99 -46.93 -3.91
N LYS A 399 54.40 -48.07 -3.50
CA LYS A 399 55.10 -49.36 -3.39
C LYS A 399 55.50 -49.93 -4.76
N ILE A 400 54.62 -49.81 -5.77
CA ILE A 400 54.90 -50.29 -7.14
C ILE A 400 56.04 -49.51 -7.81
N ARG A 401 56.30 -48.25 -7.44
CA ARG A 401 57.48 -47.48 -7.91
C ARG A 401 58.78 -47.81 -7.17
N GLY A 402 58.73 -48.55 -6.06
CA GLY A 402 59.90 -48.92 -5.26
C GLY A 402 60.67 -50.13 -5.79
N GLU A 403 60.04 -51.02 -6.56
CA GLU A 403 60.67 -52.28 -7.01
C GLU A 403 61.41 -52.18 -8.37
N SER A 404 61.33 -51.06 -9.10
CA SER A 404 61.98 -50.93 -10.42
C SER A 404 63.50 -50.62 -10.37
N LYS A 405 64.15 -50.69 -9.21
CA LYS A 405 65.59 -50.43 -9.05
C LYS A 405 66.33 -51.64 -8.48
N ASN A 406 66.38 -52.73 -9.23
CA ASN A 406 67.45 -53.73 -9.11
C ASN A 406 67.53 -54.58 -10.40
N ILE A 407 67.94 -53.94 -11.50
CA ILE A 407 68.59 -54.64 -12.61
C ILE A 407 70.07 -54.22 -12.54
N LYS A 408 70.90 -55.10 -11.95
CA LYS A 408 72.37 -54.98 -11.98
C LYS A 408 72.87 -55.45 -13.35
N ILE A 409 73.82 -54.67 -13.86
CA ILE A 409 74.67 -54.88 -15.04
C ILE A 409 75.46 -56.19 -14.92
#